data_AF-A0A1V6F271-F1
#
_entry.id   AF-A0A1V6F271-F1
#
_cell.length_a   1.000
_cell.length_b   1.000
_cell.length_c   1.000
_cell.angle_alpha   90.00
_cell.angle_beta   90.00
_cell.angle_gamma   90.00
#
_symmetry.space_group_name_H-M   'P 1'
#
loop_
_entity.id
_entity.type
_entity.pdbx_description
1 polymer ?
#
loop_
_entity_poly.entity_id
_entity_poly.type
_entity_poly.pdbx_seq_one_letter_code
_entity_poly.pdbx_strand_id
1 'polypeptide(L)'
;MLKLLGEVSSLTNSPLAIEDAIDDVWHPKCDVFQTDTEWIVIAELAGVEKDEISVSISPEYIRISGTRSFPNSNLIVCYYNMEIETGKFDRKIFFPDLSIDKENPKISYINGILRIAFNLAPVVERIIPVQ
;
A
#
# COMPACT_ATOMS: atom_id res chain seq x y z
N MET A 1 -25.75 10.61 -1.55
CA MET A 1 -24.54 10.04 -0.92
C MET A 1 -24.39 8.55 -1.23
N LEU A 2 -25.32 7.67 -0.85
CA LEU A 2 -25.21 6.22 -1.16
C LEU A 2 -25.16 5.85 -2.65
N LYS A 3 -25.83 6.61 -3.54
CA LYS A 3 -25.77 6.36 -5.00
C LYS A 3 -24.39 6.64 -5.61
N LEU A 4 -23.66 7.64 -5.10
CA LEU A 4 -22.30 7.95 -5.58
C LEU A 4 -21.29 6.88 -5.12
N LEU A 5 -21.47 6.32 -3.92
CA LEU A 5 -20.54 5.33 -3.36
C LEU A 5 -20.48 4.04 -4.19
N GLY A 6 -21.61 3.57 -4.73
CA GLY A 6 -21.64 2.39 -5.61
C GLY A 6 -20.99 2.62 -6.99
N GLU A 7 -21.08 3.84 -7.52
CA GLU A 7 -20.49 4.19 -8.82
C GLU A 7 -18.96 4.27 -8.74
N VAL A 8 -18.39 4.80 -7.65
CA VAL A 8 -16.93 4.95 -7.45
C VAL A 8 -16.21 3.59 -7.45
N SER A 9 -16.77 2.56 -6.81
CA SER A 9 -16.22 1.20 -6.84
C SER A 9 -16.29 0.53 -8.22
N SER A 10 -17.22 0.94 -9.09
CA SER A 10 -17.33 0.37 -10.44
C SER A 10 -16.39 1.01 -11.45
N LEU A 11 -15.94 2.24 -11.17
CA LEU A 11 -15.04 3.02 -12.02
C LEU A 11 -13.57 2.74 -11.74
N THR A 12 -13.26 2.40 -10.49
CA THR A 12 -11.93 1.97 -10.09
C THR A 12 -12.01 0.47 -9.77
N ASN A 13 -11.25 -0.40 -10.44
CA ASN A 13 -11.08 -1.81 -10.03
C ASN A 13 -10.39 -1.96 -8.66
N SER A 14 -10.39 -0.91 -7.84
CA SER A 14 -9.87 -0.88 -6.49
C SER A 14 -10.99 -1.28 -5.52
N PRO A 15 -10.86 -2.40 -4.80
CA PRO A 15 -11.81 -2.78 -3.76
C PRO A 15 -11.84 -1.80 -2.57
N LEU A 16 -10.89 -0.85 -2.50
CA LEU A 16 -10.74 0.10 -1.39
C LEU A 16 -11.30 1.50 -1.69
N ALA A 17 -11.76 1.78 -2.90
CA ALA A 17 -12.13 3.15 -3.29
C ALA A 17 -13.25 3.78 -2.45
N ILE A 18 -14.11 2.94 -1.84
CA ILE A 18 -15.15 3.39 -0.92
C ILE A 18 -14.57 3.63 0.49
N GLU A 19 -13.63 2.81 0.96
CA GLU A 19 -12.94 3.01 2.25
C GLU A 19 -12.11 4.30 2.21
N ASP A 20 -11.30 4.48 1.17
CA ASP A 20 -10.44 5.66 0.98
C ASP A 20 -11.25 6.97 0.98
N ALA A 21 -12.52 6.94 0.54
CA ALA A 21 -13.39 8.12 0.46
C ALA A 21 -14.11 8.49 1.77
N ILE A 22 -14.07 7.60 2.77
CA ILE A 22 -14.79 7.74 4.05
C ILE A 22 -13.82 7.89 5.23
N ASP A 23 -12.55 7.54 5.06
CA ASP A 23 -11.55 7.54 6.15
C ASP A 23 -10.92 8.93 6.38
N ASP A 24 -10.62 9.24 7.65
CA ASP A 24 -9.93 10.46 8.09
C ASP A 24 -8.39 10.32 8.03
N VAL A 25 -7.89 9.21 7.47
CA VAL A 25 -6.46 8.93 7.28
C VAL A 25 -6.06 9.14 5.82
N TRP A 26 -4.81 9.55 5.58
CA TRP A 26 -4.30 9.66 4.22
C TRP A 26 -3.73 8.32 3.74
N HIS A 27 -3.71 8.13 2.42
CA HIS A 27 -3.35 6.87 1.79
C HIS A 27 -2.08 7.06 0.94
N PRO A 28 -0.93 6.51 1.38
CA PRO A 28 0.31 6.56 0.61
C PRO A 28 0.14 6.02 -0.81
N LYS A 29 0.71 6.76 -1.77
CA LYS A 29 0.77 6.29 -3.16
C LYS A 29 1.66 5.07 -3.22
N CYS A 30 1.16 4.04 -3.92
CA CYS A 30 1.86 2.78 -4.04
C CYS A 30 1.87 2.29 -5.49
N ASP A 31 3.01 1.72 -5.89
CA ASP A 31 3.13 0.91 -7.10
C ASP A 31 3.18 -0.56 -6.71
N VAL A 32 2.43 -1.39 -7.43
CA VAL A 32 2.34 -2.83 -7.19
C VAL A 32 2.56 -3.56 -8.51
N PHE A 33 3.55 -4.43 -8.55
CA PHE A 33 3.91 -5.16 -9.76
C PHE A 33 4.57 -6.49 -9.40
N GLN A 34 4.74 -7.35 -10.40
CA GLN A 34 5.47 -8.60 -10.25
C GLN A 34 6.58 -8.70 -11.28
N THR A 35 7.60 -9.48 -10.96
CA THR A 35 8.56 -10.04 -11.91
C THR A 35 8.19 -11.50 -12.19
N ASP A 36 9.12 -12.24 -12.79
CA ASP A 36 9.09 -13.69 -12.90
C ASP A 36 9.17 -14.42 -11.53
N THR A 37 9.73 -13.75 -10.52
CA THR A 37 10.20 -14.37 -9.28
C THR A 37 9.72 -13.66 -8.02
N GLU A 38 9.28 -12.41 -8.10
CA GLU A 38 8.85 -11.62 -6.95
C GLU A 38 7.53 -10.88 -7.21
N TRP A 39 6.69 -10.75 -6.19
CA TRP A 39 5.61 -9.76 -6.13
C TRP A 39 6.06 -8.60 -5.24
N ILE A 40 5.96 -7.36 -5.73
CA ILE A 40 6.63 -6.20 -5.17
C ILE A 40 5.63 -5.07 -4.95
N VAL A 41 5.71 -4.44 -3.77
CA VAL A 41 5.02 -3.20 -3.42
C VAL A 41 6.05 -2.13 -3.12
N ILE A 42 5.87 -0.95 -3.72
CA ILE A 42 6.62 0.27 -3.44
C ILE A 42 5.64 1.30 -2.89
N ALA A 43 5.95 1.90 -1.73
CA ALA A 43 5.17 2.97 -1.14
C ALA A 43 6.01 4.24 -0.95
N GLU A 44 5.44 5.38 -1.33
CA GLU A 44 6.01 6.71 -1.08
C GLU A 44 5.67 7.18 0.33
N LEU A 45 6.69 7.41 1.14
CA LEU A 45 6.62 7.77 2.56
C LEU A 45 7.70 8.80 2.93
N ALA A 46 8.08 9.71 2.03
CA ALA A 46 9.07 10.74 2.35
C ALA A 46 8.65 11.55 3.58
N GLY A 47 9.63 11.87 4.44
CA GLY A 47 9.38 12.58 5.70
C GLY A 47 8.77 11.72 6.82
N VAL A 48 8.62 10.40 6.65
CA VAL A 48 8.24 9.47 7.71
C VAL A 48 9.49 8.84 8.31
N GLU A 49 9.60 8.85 9.64
CA GLU A 49 10.68 8.16 10.35
C GLU A 49 10.47 6.65 10.31
N LYS A 50 11.55 5.87 10.23
CA LYS A 50 11.45 4.42 10.00
C LYS A 50 10.69 3.69 11.12
N ASP A 51 10.83 4.15 12.36
CA ASP A 51 10.17 3.60 13.55
C ASP A 51 8.68 3.97 13.64
N GLU A 52 8.24 4.98 12.88
CA GLU A 52 6.83 5.35 12.73
C GLU A 52 6.09 4.54 11.65
N ILE A 53 6.79 3.60 10.98
CA ILE A 53 6.22 2.74 9.93
C ILE A 53 5.94 1.35 10.50
N SER A 54 4.68 0.92 10.39
CA SER A 54 4.24 -0.44 10.69
C SER A 54 3.80 -1.16 9.43
N VAL A 55 4.37 -2.34 9.19
CA VAL A 55 3.95 -3.27 8.14
C VAL A 55 3.39 -4.52 8.81
N SER A 56 2.13 -4.86 8.51
CA SER A 56 1.52 -6.11 8.94
C SER A 56 1.02 -6.93 7.76
N ILE A 57 1.02 -8.25 7.94
CA ILE A 57 0.63 -9.20 6.90
C ILE A 57 -0.55 -10.01 7.42
N SER A 58 -1.61 -10.07 6.61
CA SER A 58 -2.74 -10.97 6.80
C SER A 58 -2.77 -12.00 5.67
N PRO A 59 -3.65 -13.02 5.72
CA PRO A 59 -3.84 -13.92 4.60
C PRO A 59 -4.25 -13.23 3.30
N GLU A 60 -4.96 -12.10 3.37
CA GLU A 60 -5.58 -11.45 2.20
C GLU A 60 -4.80 -10.22 1.70
N TYR A 61 -4.16 -9.49 2.60
CA TYR A 61 -3.49 -8.23 2.27
C TYR A 61 -2.25 -7.96 3.13
N ILE A 62 -1.38 -7.10 2.63
CA ILE A 62 -0.40 -6.37 3.44
C ILE A 62 -1.00 -5.03 3.85
N ARG A 63 -0.68 -4.56 5.05
CA ARG A 63 -1.07 -3.23 5.53
C ARG A 63 0.17 -2.44 5.90
N ILE A 64 0.26 -1.23 5.35
CA ILE A 64 1.30 -0.24 5.61
C ILE A 64 0.62 0.90 6.36
N SER A 65 1.01 1.14 7.61
CA SER A 65 0.36 2.13 8.47
C SER A 65 1.40 2.88 9.32
N GLY A 66 1.05 4.07 9.79
CA GLY A 66 1.98 4.90 10.55
C GLY A 66 1.53 6.34 10.67
N THR A 67 2.46 7.24 11.00
CA THR A 67 2.19 8.68 11.10
C THR A 67 3.30 9.48 10.43
N ARG A 68 2.94 10.42 9.54
CA ARG A 68 3.85 11.47 9.06
C ARG A 68 3.66 12.71 9.92
N SER A 69 4.68 13.08 10.69
CA SER A 69 4.63 14.23 11.59
C SER A 69 4.45 15.55 10.83
N PHE A 70 3.72 16.48 11.42
CA PHE A 70 3.65 17.85 10.90
C PHE A 70 5.00 18.56 11.10
N PRO A 71 5.52 19.27 10.09
CA PRO A 71 6.67 20.13 10.28
C PRO A 71 6.32 21.29 11.23
N ASN A 72 6.90 21.27 12.42
CA ASN A 72 6.81 22.32 13.46
C ASN A 72 5.41 22.61 14.02
N SER A 73 4.95 21.77 14.96
CA SER A 73 3.72 22.00 15.75
C SER A 73 3.77 23.20 16.71
N ASN A 74 4.94 23.83 16.91
CA ASN A 74 5.15 24.85 17.94
C ASN A 74 5.21 26.29 17.41
N LEU A 75 4.97 26.49 16.11
CA LEU A 75 4.98 27.81 15.48
C LEU A 75 3.58 28.20 15.02
N ILE A 76 3.24 29.48 15.18
CA ILE A 76 2.09 30.07 14.49
C ILE A 76 2.52 30.26 13.03
N VAL A 77 1.98 29.42 12.15
CA VAL A 77 2.33 29.41 10.72
C VAL A 77 1.16 29.88 9.87
N CYS A 78 1.47 30.60 8.79
CA CYS A 78 0.53 30.95 7.74
C CYS A 78 0.92 30.15 6.48
N TYR A 79 0.08 29.21 6.08
CA TYR A 79 0.30 28.42 4.88
C TYR A 79 -0.22 29.19 3.66
N TYR A 80 0.60 29.26 2.61
CA TYR A 80 0.12 29.70 1.29
C TYR A 80 -0.56 28.55 0.54
N ASN A 81 -0.02 27.33 0.65
CA ASN A 81 -0.56 26.08 0.09
C ASN A 81 -0.19 24.89 0.98
N MET A 82 -0.99 23.83 0.95
CA MET A 82 -0.72 22.55 1.61
C MET A 82 -1.07 21.41 0.65
N GLU A 83 -0.06 20.84 0.00
CA GLU A 83 -0.22 19.73 -0.94
C GLU A 83 0.32 18.40 -0.40
N ILE A 84 1.11 18.45 0.68
CA ILE A 84 1.73 17.29 1.31
C ILE A 84 0.80 16.79 2.41
N GLU A 85 0.33 15.55 2.30
CA GLU A 85 -0.47 14.91 3.33
C GLU A 85 0.38 14.61 4.57
N THR A 86 -0.20 14.80 5.76
CA THR A 86 0.43 14.57 7.07
C THR A 86 -0.58 13.97 8.04
N GLY A 87 -0.10 13.41 9.15
CA GLY A 87 -0.92 12.69 10.12
C GLY A 87 -0.88 11.19 9.89
N LYS A 88 -1.89 10.50 10.43
CA LYS A 88 -1.98 9.03 10.35
C LYS A 88 -2.23 8.59 8.91
N PHE A 89 -1.57 7.51 8.52
CA PHE A 89 -1.83 6.81 7.28
C PHE A 89 -2.16 5.33 7.49
N ASP A 90 -2.91 4.81 6.53
CA ASP A 90 -3.26 3.41 6.41
C ASP A 90 -3.33 3.06 4.92
N ARG A 91 -2.70 1.96 4.51
CA ARG A 91 -2.81 1.44 3.16
C ARG A 91 -2.85 -0.06 3.18
N LYS A 92 -3.94 -0.64 2.68
CA LYS A 92 -4.04 -2.08 2.42
C LYS A 92 -3.72 -2.36 0.95
N ILE A 93 -2.93 -3.40 0.70
CA ILE A 93 -2.68 -3.91 -0.65
C ILE A 93 -3.01 -5.40 -0.63
N PHE A 94 -4.05 -5.79 -1.35
CA PHE A 94 -4.49 -7.17 -1.45
C PHE A 94 -3.50 -7.98 -2.27
N PHE A 95 -3.22 -9.20 -1.81
CA PHE A 95 -2.45 -10.16 -2.59
C PHE A 95 -3.22 -10.57 -3.85
N PRO A 96 -2.54 -10.74 -4.98
CA PRO A 96 -3.15 -11.35 -6.15
C PRO A 96 -3.41 -12.84 -5.90
N ASP A 97 -4.20 -13.47 -6.77
CA ASP A 97 -4.41 -14.91 -6.78
C ASP A 97 -3.18 -15.64 -7.35
N LEU A 98 -2.09 -15.59 -6.61
CA LEU A 98 -0.80 -16.19 -6.91
C LEU A 98 -0.24 -16.90 -5.68
N SER A 99 0.58 -17.92 -5.91
CA SER A 99 1.33 -18.56 -4.83
C SER A 99 2.53 -17.69 -4.44
N ILE A 100 2.43 -17.08 -3.26
CA ILE A 100 3.40 -16.11 -2.72
C ILE A 100 3.90 -16.62 -1.36
N ASP A 101 5.22 -16.64 -1.15
CA ASP A 101 5.81 -16.86 0.18
C ASP A 101 5.64 -15.61 1.04
N LYS A 102 4.69 -15.65 1.97
CA LYS A 102 4.33 -14.53 2.86
C LYS A 102 5.15 -14.47 4.14
N GLU A 103 5.94 -15.50 4.45
CA GLU A 103 6.64 -15.63 5.74
C GLU A 103 7.95 -14.83 5.75
N ASN A 104 8.61 -14.68 4.59
CA ASN A 104 9.95 -14.10 4.51
C ASN A 104 10.06 -12.96 3.47
N PRO A 105 9.30 -11.86 3.61
CA PRO A 105 9.45 -10.72 2.72
C PRO A 105 10.80 -10.04 2.87
N LYS A 106 11.34 -9.54 1.76
CA LYS A 106 12.48 -8.61 1.75
C LYS A 106 11.95 -7.19 1.87
N ILE A 107 12.39 -6.46 2.90
CA ILE A 107 11.94 -5.09 3.17
C ILE A 107 13.14 -4.13 3.14
N SER A 108 13.00 -3.02 2.43
CA SER A 108 13.95 -1.90 2.50
C SER A 108 13.22 -0.56 2.58
N TYR A 109 13.82 0.40 3.28
CA TYR A 109 13.33 1.77 3.36
C TYR A 109 14.49 2.71 3.10
N ILE A 110 14.48 3.37 1.94
CA ILE A 110 15.59 4.20 1.46
C ILE A 110 15.00 5.48 0.89
N ASN A 111 15.48 6.63 1.38
CA ASN A 111 15.11 7.97 0.89
C ASN A 111 13.59 8.21 0.81
N GLY A 112 12.84 7.75 1.81
CA GLY A 112 11.39 7.93 1.83
C GLY A 112 10.61 6.88 1.02
N ILE A 113 11.27 5.88 0.42
CA ILE A 113 10.60 4.84 -0.35
C ILE A 113 10.69 3.52 0.40
N LEU A 114 9.52 2.96 0.74
CA LEU A 114 9.39 1.62 1.32
C LEU A 114 9.19 0.61 0.19
N ARG A 115 10.07 -0.39 0.10
CA ARG A 115 9.93 -1.53 -0.81
C ARG A 115 9.70 -2.80 0.01
N ILE A 116 8.67 -3.55 -0.35
CA ILE A 116 8.35 -4.87 0.21
C ILE A 116 8.29 -5.84 -0.97
N ALA A 117 9.07 -6.92 -0.93
CA ALA A 117 9.08 -7.93 -1.97
C ALA A 117 8.90 -9.33 -1.39
N PHE A 118 8.01 -10.10 -2.01
CA PHE A 118 7.70 -11.47 -1.66
C PHE A 118 8.12 -12.39 -2.81
N ASN A 119 8.73 -13.54 -2.50
CA ASN A 119 9.07 -14.49 -3.55
C ASN A 119 7.79 -15.17 -4.06
N LEU A 120 7.71 -15.36 -5.37
CA LEU A 120 6.70 -16.20 -6.01
C LEU A 120 7.14 -17.67 -5.90
N ALA A 121 6.17 -18.55 -5.67
CA ALA A 121 6.44 -19.98 -5.79
C ALA A 121 6.73 -20.32 -7.27
N PRO A 122 7.61 -21.33 -7.53
CA PRO A 122 7.86 -21.77 -8.89
C PRO A 122 6.55 -22.16 -9.59
N VAL A 123 6.32 -21.61 -10.78
CA VAL A 123 5.20 -22.02 -11.62
C VAL A 123 5.52 -23.41 -12.16
N VAL A 124 4.84 -24.43 -11.65
CA VAL A 124 4.96 -25.80 -12.17
C VAL A 124 3.97 -25.95 -13.32
N GLU A 125 4.48 -25.87 -14.55
CA GLU A 125 3.67 -26.18 -15.73
C GLU A 125 3.24 -27.64 -15.70
N ARG A 126 1.93 -27.90 -15.86
CA ARG A 126 1.39 -29.25 -15.99
C ARG A 126 0.95 -29.46 -17.43
N ILE A 127 1.50 -30.48 -18.09
CA ILE A 127 1.01 -30.93 -19.38
C ILE A 127 -0.36 -31.57 -19.17
N ILE A 128 -1.39 -30.98 -19.78
CA ILE A 128 -2.73 -31.55 -19.81
C ILE A 128 -2.83 -32.40 -21.09
N PRO A 129 -2.91 -33.73 -21.00
CA PRO A 129 -3.07 -34.57 -22.18
C PRO A 129 -4.45 -34.31 -22.80
N VAL A 130 -4.48 -34.07 -24.11
CA VAL A 130 -5.71 -33.96 -24.90
C VAL A 130 -6.20 -35.37 -25.23
N GLN A 131 -7.46 -35.67 -24.92
CA GLN A 131 -8.14 -36.92 -25.27
C GLN A 131 -9.14 -36.69 -26.40
#